data_AF-A0A7C1G691-F1
#
_entry.id   AF-A0A7C1G691-F1
#
_cell.length_a   1.000
_cell.length_b   1.000
_cell.length_c   1.000
_cell.angle_alpha   90.00
_cell.angle_beta   90.00
_cell.angle_gamma   90.00
#
_symmetry.space_group_name_H-M   'P 1'
#
loop_
_entity.id
_entity.type
_entity.pdbx_description
1 polymer ?
#
loop_
_entity_poly.entity_id
_entity_poly.type
_entity_poly.pdbx_seq_one_letter_code
_entity_poly.pdbx_strand_id
1 'polypeptide(L)' 'MHDFDSPKAKQFYLDVLRRMTAEQRWNLACELWEMTTEAARAGIRSRHPNWTEDQVQAELARYIMEANGAARVLAARH' A
#
# COMPACT_ATOMS: atom_id res chain seq x y z
N MET A 1 13.35 4.53 -20.26
CA MET A 1 12.99 3.39 -19.38
C MET A 1 13.87 3.52 -18.15
N HIS A 2 13.30 3.86 -17.00
CA HIS A 2 14.06 4.10 -15.78
C HIS A 2 14.71 2.78 -15.33
N ASP A 3 15.99 2.80 -14.95
CA ASP A 3 16.79 1.62 -14.56
C ASP A 3 16.14 0.74 -13.46
N PHE A 4 15.18 1.31 -12.72
CA PHE A 4 14.44 0.69 -11.62
C PHE A 4 13.45 -0.41 -12.06
N ASP A 5 12.98 -0.42 -13.31
CA ASP A 5 12.04 -1.44 -13.82
C ASP A 5 12.74 -2.52 -14.66
N SER A 6 14.07 -2.59 -14.60
CA SER A 6 14.83 -3.63 -15.29
C SER A 6 14.72 -4.98 -14.55
N PRO A 7 14.85 -6.11 -15.26
CA PRO A 7 14.96 -7.43 -14.62
C PRO A 7 16.08 -7.49 -13.57
N LYS A 8 17.18 -6.74 -13.79
CA LYS A 8 18.30 -6.62 -12.86
C LYS A 8 17.91 -5.89 -11.57
N ALA A 9 17.15 -4.80 -11.66
CA ALA A 9 16.65 -4.07 -10.50
C ALA A 9 15.68 -4.93 -9.68
N LYS A 10 14.78 -5.67 -10.35
CA LYS A 10 13.90 -6.64 -9.69
C LYS A 10 14.69 -7.72 -8.96
N GLN A 11 15.71 -8.30 -9.60
CA GLN A 11 16.54 -9.32 -8.98
C GLN A 11 17.29 -8.78 -7.75
N PHE A 12 17.89 -7.59 -7.88
CA PHE A 12 18.56 -6.92 -6.76
C PHE A 12 17.62 -6.70 -5.58
N TYR A 13 16.41 -6.19 -5.83
CA TYR A 13 15.39 -5.99 -4.81
C TYR A 13 15.03 -7.29 -4.08
N LEU A 14 14.80 -8.37 -4.82
CA LEU A 14 14.50 -9.68 -4.23
C LEU A 14 15.67 -10.21 -3.39
N ASP A 15 16.91 -9.99 -3.81
CA ASP A 15 18.09 -10.45 -3.07
C ASP A 15 18.30 -9.66 -1.78
N VAL A 16 18.01 -8.36 -1.77
CA VAL A 16 17.97 -7.55 -0.54
C VAL A 16 16.89 -8.09 0.41
N LEU A 17 15.67 -8.32 -0.08
CA LEU A 17 14.59 -8.87 0.74
C LEU A 17 14.93 -10.25 1.30
N ARG A 18 15.64 -11.11 0.56
CA ARG A 18 16.04 -12.44 1.04
C ARG A 18 17.05 -12.38 2.18
N ARG A 19 17.88 -11.34 2.23
CA ARG A 19 18.92 -11.15 3.26
C ARG A 19 18.40 -10.54 4.55
N MET A 20 17.21 -9.93 4.53
CA MET A 20 16.60 -9.34 5.72
C MET A 20 16.16 -10.39 6.73
N THR A 21 16.43 -10.12 8.00
CA THR A 21 15.81 -10.85 9.12
C THR A 21 14.29 -10.62 9.13
N ALA A 22 13.56 -11.44 9.90
CA ALA A 22 12.12 -11.25 10.07
C ALA A 22 11.78 -9.86 10.65
N GLU A 23 12.56 -9.39 11.63
CA GLU A 23 12.42 -8.08 12.24
C GLU A 23 12.66 -6.94 11.25
N GLN A 24 13.74 -6.99 10.47
CA GLN A 24 14.02 -5.99 9.44
C GLN A 24 12.91 -5.91 8.38
N ARG A 25 12.40 -7.07 7.98
CA ARG A 25 11.30 -7.16 7.02
C ARG A 25 10.00 -6.60 7.60
N TRP A 26 9.74 -6.84 8.89
CA TRP A 26 8.59 -6.29 9.58
C TRP A 26 8.67 -4.76 9.68
N ASN A 27 9.80 -4.22 10.12
CA ASN A 27 10.02 -2.78 10.21
C ASN A 27 9.84 -2.10 8.83
N LEU A 28 10.43 -2.69 7.78
CA LEU A 28 10.25 -2.19 6.42
C LEU A 28 8.77 -2.22 5.98
N ALA A 29 8.03 -3.28 6.31
CA ALA A 29 6.61 -3.35 5.99
C ALA A 29 5.79 -2.27 6.72
N CYS A 30 6.10 -1.99 7.98
CA CYS A 30 5.47 -0.90 8.74
C CYS A 30 5.78 0.47 8.12
N GLU A 31 7.03 0.75 7.79
CA GLU A 31 7.43 2.01 7.14
C GLU A 31 6.74 2.21 5.79
N LEU A 32 6.69 1.15 4.97
CA LEU A 32 5.99 1.18 3.69
C LEU A 32 4.49 1.41 3.88
N TRP A 33 3.89 0.77 4.88
CA TRP A 33 2.47 0.94 5.19
C TRP A 33 2.15 2.40 5.57
N GLU A 34 2.92 2.99 6.47
CA GLU A 34 2.73 4.39 6.88
C GLU A 34 2.88 5.35 5.69
N MET A 35 3.95 5.19 4.92
CA MET A 35 4.21 6.05 3.75
C MET A 35 3.10 5.94 2.70
N THR A 36 2.69 4.72 2.37
CA THR A 36 1.67 4.48 1.33
C THR A 36 0.27 4.92 1.76
N THR A 37 -0.10 4.70 3.03
CA THR A 37 -1.39 5.15 3.55
C THR A 37 -1.46 6.67 3.61
N GLU A 38 -0.39 7.37 4.01
CA GLU A 38 -0.40 8.83 4.04
C GLU A 38 -0.44 9.44 2.63
N ALA A 39 0.32 8.87 1.68
CA ALA A 39 0.24 9.26 0.28
C ALA A 39 -1.18 9.06 -0.30
N ALA A 40 -1.83 7.94 0.05
CA ALA A 40 -3.20 7.68 -0.37
C ALA A 40 -4.19 8.69 0.24
N ARG A 41 -4.08 9.01 1.54
CA ARG A 41 -4.91 10.04 2.19
C ARG A 41 -4.73 11.41 1.54
N ALA A 42 -3.50 11.84 1.31
CA ALA A 42 -3.21 13.09 0.63
C ALA A 42 -3.86 13.14 -0.76
N GLY A 43 -3.77 12.03 -1.51
CA GLY A 43 -4.46 11.88 -2.79
C GLY A 43 -5.98 11.97 -2.69
N ILE A 44 -6.59 11.33 -1.70
CA ILE A 44 -8.05 11.38 -1.46
C ILE A 44 -8.47 12.82 -1.11
N ARG A 45 -7.78 13.48 -0.16
CA ARG A 45 -8.05 14.87 0.23
C ARG A 45 -7.93 15.82 -0.97
N SER A 46 -6.94 15.62 -1.82
CA SER A 46 -6.76 16.43 -3.03
C SER A 46 -7.91 16.28 -4.03
N ARG A 47 -8.50 15.08 -4.16
CA ARG A 47 -9.66 14.82 -5.04
C ARG A 47 -10.99 15.24 -4.40
N HIS A 48 -11.06 15.25 -3.07
CA HIS A 48 -12.26 15.54 -2.30
C HIS A 48 -11.99 16.55 -1.18
N PRO A 49 -11.74 17.83 -1.51
CA PRO A 49 -11.28 18.83 -0.53
C PRO A 49 -12.29 19.16 0.56
N ASN A 50 -13.58 18.86 0.35
CA ASN A 50 -14.65 19.13 1.30
C ASN A 50 -15.05 17.92 2.15
N TRP A 51 -14.36 16.79 2.00
CA TRP A 51 -14.67 15.61 2.79
C TRP A 51 -14.19 15.73 4.22
N THR A 52 -14.95 15.15 5.15
CA THR A 52 -14.52 14.99 6.53
C THR A 52 -13.43 13.92 6.63
N GLU A 53 -12.66 13.93 7.73
CA GLU A 53 -11.63 12.91 7.93
C GLU A 53 -12.22 11.49 7.95
N ASP A 54 -13.42 11.30 8.52
CA ASP A 54 -14.10 10.00 8.52
C ASP A 54 -14.40 9.51 7.09
N GLN A 55 -14.80 10.40 6.19
CA GLN A 55 -15.04 10.06 4.78
C GLN A 55 -13.72 9.69 4.07
N VAL A 56 -12.64 10.39 4.37
CA VAL A 56 -11.30 10.07 3.85
C VAL A 56 -10.84 8.70 4.34
N GLN A 57 -11.03 8.39 5.63
CA GLN A 57 -10.65 7.08 6.19
C GLN A 57 -11.51 5.94 5.62
N ALA A 58 -12.81 6.16 5.43
CA ALA A 58 -13.69 5.15 4.83
C ALA A 58 -13.27 4.82 3.38
N GLU A 59 -12.90 5.83 2.60
CA GLU A 59 -12.43 5.64 1.23
C GLU A 59 -11.04 5.00 1.18
N LEU A 60 -10.14 5.36 2.10
CA LEU A 60 -8.86 4.68 2.25
C LEU A 60 -9.06 3.19 2.54
N ALA A 61 -9.96 2.86 3.48
CA ALA A 61 -10.29 1.48 3.80
C ALA A 61 -10.82 0.73 2.57
N ARG A 62 -11.69 1.36 1.77
CA ARG A 62 -12.18 0.79 0.51
C ARG A 62 -11.03 0.46 -0.45
N TYR A 63 -10.10 1.40 -0.69
CA TYR A 63 -8.94 1.15 -1.56
C TYR A 63 -8.08 -0.02 -1.07
N ILE A 64 -7.80 -0.09 0.23
CA ILE A 64 -7.00 -1.17 0.82
C ILE A 64 -7.69 -2.52 0.62
N MET A 65 -9.00 -2.58 0.88
CA MET A 65 -9.78 -3.81 0.73
C MET A 65 -9.85 -4.29 -0.71
N GLU A 66 -9.95 -3.38 -1.67
CA GLU A 66 -9.94 -3.68 -3.10
C GLU A 66 -8.57 -4.19 -3.56
N ALA A 67 -7.49 -3.51 -3.15
CA ALA A 67 -6.12 -3.87 -3.50
C ALA A 67 -5.72 -5.27 -2.98
N ASN A 68 -6.19 -5.61 -1.77
CA ASN A 68 -5.85 -6.89 -1.13
C ASN A 68 -6.84 -8.02 -1.48
N GLY A 69 -7.83 -7.76 -2.36
CA GLY A 69 -8.85 -8.74 -2.73
C GLY A 69 -9.86 -9.08 -1.62
N ALA A 70 -9.72 -8.50 -0.43
CA ALA A 70 -10.62 -8.68 0.72
C ALA A 70 -12.05 -8.22 0.42
N ALA A 71 -12.21 -7.23 -0.46
CA ALA A 71 -13.52 -6.79 -0.95
C ALA A 71 -14.32 -7.93 -1.61
N ARG A 72 -13.64 -8.85 -2.33
CA ARG A 72 -14.29 -10.00 -2.98
C ARG A 72 -14.75 -11.05 -1.97
N VAL A 73 -13.98 -11.23 -0.89
CA VAL A 73 -14.27 -12.22 0.17
C VAL A 73 -15.49 -11.81 0.99
N LEU A 74 -15.66 -10.51 1.26
CA LEU A 74 -16.81 -10.00 2.01
C LEU A 74 -18.07 -9.92 1.15
N ALA A 75 -17.95 -9.58 -0.14
CA ALA A 75 -19.10 -9.56 -1.06
C ALA A 75 -19.69 -10.95 -1.33
N ALA A 76 -18.89 -12.02 -1.25
CA ALA A 76 -19.34 -13.40 -1.46
C ALA A 76 -20.08 -14.03 -0.25
N ARG A 77 -20.32 -13.28 0.83
CA ARG A 77 -20.99 -13.75 2.06
C ARG A 77 -22.47 -13.36 2.17
N HIS A 78 -23.06 -12.83 1.09
CA HIS A 78 -24.47 -12.47 0.97
C HIS A 78 -25.07 -13.10 -0.28
#